data_AF-A0A380FIK8-F1
#
_entry.id   AF-A0A380FIK8-F1
#
_cell.length_a   1.000
_cell.length_b   1.000
_cell.length_c   1.000
_cell.angle_alpha   90.00
_cell.angle_beta   90.00
_cell.angle_gamma   90.00
#
_symmetry.space_group_name_H-M   'P 1'
#
loop_
_entity.id
_entity.type
_entity.pdbx_description
1 polymer ?
#
loop_
_entity_poly.entity_id
_entity_poly.type
_entity_poly.pdbx_seq_one_letter_code
_entity_poly.pdbx_strand_id
1 'polypeptide(L)' 'MIGLLIIAVIVIIALLLLFSFVPVGLWISAIAAGVKVGIGTLVGMRLRRVSPRKVIAPLIKAHKAGLQLTTKST' A
#
# COMPACT_ATOMS: atom_id res chain seq x y z
N MET A 1 20.22 -28.01 -15.67
CA MET A 1 18.87 -28.12 -15.05
C MET A 1 18.84 -27.53 -13.64
N ILE A 2 19.74 -27.89 -12.72
CA ILE A 2 19.81 -27.32 -11.35
C ILE A 2 20.02 -25.80 -11.31
N GLY A 3 20.88 -25.23 -12.16
CA GLY A 3 21.11 -23.77 -12.18
C GLY A 3 19.86 -22.94 -12.49
N LEU A 4 19.00 -23.43 -13.39
CA LEU A 4 17.75 -22.75 -13.76
C LEU A 4 16.72 -22.79 -12.63
N LEU A 5 16.68 -23.89 -11.86
CA LEU A 5 15.87 -24.01 -10.65
C LEU A 5 16.32 -23.03 -9.57
N ILE A 6 17.62 -22.88 -9.34
CA ILE A 6 18.16 -21.94 -8.35
C ILE A 6 17.80 -20.49 -8.73
N ILE A 7 17.96 -20.12 -9.99
CA ILE A 7 17.60 -18.79 -10.48
C ILE A 7 16.09 -18.54 -10.34
N ALA A 8 15.25 -19.52 -10.68
CA ALA A 8 13.80 -19.42 -10.52
C ALA A 8 13.40 -19.19 -9.05
N VAL A 9 14.02 -19.90 -8.11
CA VAL A 9 13.77 -19.74 -6.68
C VAL A 9 14.19 -18.34 -6.20
N ILE A 10 15.35 -17.84 -6.63
CA ILE A 10 15.82 -16.49 -6.28
C ILE A 10 14.86 -15.42 -6.80
N VAL A 11 14.39 -15.54 -8.04
CA VAL A 11 13.43 -14.60 -8.63
C VAL A 11 12.11 -14.60 -7.86
N ILE A 12 11.61 -15.77 -7.48
CA ILE A 12 10.39 -15.89 -6.66
C ILE A 12 10.57 -15.22 -5.30
N ILE A 13 11.71 -15.46 -4.63
CA ILE A 13 12.00 -14.84 -3.32
C ILE A 13 12.12 -13.31 -3.46
N ALA A 14 12.78 -12.83 -4.50
CA ALA A 14 12.89 -11.40 -4.77
C ALA A 14 11.51 -10.76 -5.02
N LEU A 15 10.65 -11.42 -5.79
CA LEU A 15 9.27 -11.00 -5.99
C LEU A 15 8.48 -10.98 -4.68
N LEU A 16 8.58 -12.01 -3.84
CA LEU A 16 7.92 -12.06 -2.54
C LEU A 16 8.39 -10.95 -1.60
N LEU A 17 9.69 -10.65 -1.58
CA LEU A 17 10.24 -9.52 -0.81
C LEU A 17 9.73 -8.18 -1.34
N LEU A 18 9.66 -8.02 -2.66
CA LEU A 18 9.17 -6.80 -3.30
C LEU A 18 7.67 -6.59 -3.04
N PHE A 19 6.86 -7.65 -3.12
CA PHE A 19 5.44 -7.65 -2.75
C PHE A 19 5.20 -7.54 -1.23
N SER A 20 6.15 -7.94 -0.39
CA SER A 20 6.08 -7.71 1.07
C SER A 20 6.39 -6.25 1.40
N PHE A 21 7.34 -5.64 0.67
CA PHE A 21 7.72 -4.23 0.82
C PHE A 21 6.63 -3.27 0.33
N VAL A 22 6.00 -3.58 -0.79
CA VAL A 22 4.85 -2.82 -1.29
C VAL A 22 3.60 -3.31 -0.56
N PRO A 23 2.87 -2.48 0.21
CA PRO A 23 1.64 -2.92 0.88
C PRO A 23 0.50 -3.04 -0.13
N VAL A 24 0.56 -4.05 -1.02
CA VAL A 24 -0.41 -4.29 -2.09
C VAL A 24 -1.80 -4.56 -1.51
N GLY A 25 -1.89 -5.31 -0.40
CA GLY A 25 -3.16 -5.54 0.28
C GLY A 25 -3.83 -4.24 0.79
N LEU A 26 -3.03 -3.27 1.24
CA LEU A 26 -3.54 -1.98 1.68
C LEU A 26 -3.94 -1.09 0.49
N TRP A 27 -3.20 -1.19 -0.61
CA TRP A 27 -3.49 -0.52 -1.88
C TRP A 27 -4.82 -0.96 -2.48
N ILE A 28 -5.03 -2.29 -2.54
CA ILE A 28 -6.28 -2.89 -3.01
C ILE A 28 -7.45 -2.45 -2.13
N SER A 29 -7.26 -2.45 -0.80
CA SER A 29 -8.29 -1.98 0.15
C SER A 29 -8.67 -0.51 -0.07
N ALA A 30 -7.71 0.34 -0.44
CA ALA A 30 -7.94 1.75 -0.73
C ALA A 30 -8.72 1.96 -2.03
N ILE A 31 -8.35 1.24 -3.10
CA ILE A 31 -9.04 1.27 -4.38
C ILE A 31 -10.47 0.73 -4.24
N ALA A 32 -10.66 -0.38 -3.51
CA ALA A 32 -11.97 -0.95 -3.23
C ALA A 32 -12.88 0.03 -2.47
N ALA A 33 -12.29 0.95 -1.71
CA ALA A 33 -12.99 2.02 -1.02
C ALA A 33 -13.17 3.31 -1.84
N GLY A 34 -12.75 3.33 -3.13
CA GLY A 34 -12.83 4.51 -3.99
C GLY A 34 -11.69 5.53 -3.81
N VAL A 35 -10.72 5.24 -2.93
CA VAL A 35 -9.60 6.14 -2.64
C VAL A 35 -8.44 5.84 -3.60
N LYS A 36 -8.18 6.76 -4.53
CA LYS A 36 -7.05 6.68 -5.47
C LYS A 36 -5.73 6.95 -4.73
N VAL A 37 -5.05 5.89 -4.28
CA VAL A 37 -3.70 5.98 -3.70
C VAL A 37 -2.72 5.33 -4.66
N GLY A 38 -1.64 6.01 -5.05
CA GLY A 38 -0.60 5.42 -5.91
C GLY A 38 0.31 4.47 -5.14
N ILE A 39 0.80 3.40 -5.78
CA ILE A 39 1.78 2.44 -5.21
C ILE A 39 3.04 3.18 -4.72
N GLY A 40 3.53 4.16 -5.48
CA GLY A 40 4.68 4.99 -5.09
C GLY A 40 4.44 5.78 -3.78
N THR A 41 3.21 6.21 -3.51
CA THR A 41 2.85 6.89 -2.25
C THR A 41 2.96 5.94 -1.07
N LEU A 42 2.55 4.69 -1.24
CA LEU A 42 2.61 3.67 -0.18
C LEU A 42 4.05 3.27 0.14
N VAL A 43 4.88 3.13 -0.89
CA VAL A 43 6.32 2.91 -0.75
C VAL A 43 6.97 4.12 -0.07
N GLY A 44 6.63 5.35 -0.48
CA GLY A 44 7.11 6.58 0.14
C GLY A 44 6.69 6.73 1.61
N MET A 45 5.48 6.31 1.97
CA MET A 45 5.02 6.29 3.37
C MET A 45 5.86 5.33 4.22
N ARG A 46 6.16 4.12 3.71
CA ARG A 46 7.04 3.16 4.39
C ARG A 46 8.47 3.69 4.53
N LEU A 47 9.01 4.32 3.48
CA LEU A 47 10.35 4.93 3.50
C LEU A 47 10.46 6.07 4.52
N ARG A 48 9.39 6.87 4.66
CA ARG A 48 9.25 7.93 5.67
C ARG A 48 8.88 7.40 7.07
N ARG A 49 8.86 6.07 7.27
CA ARG A 49 8.44 5.39 8.51
C ARG A 49 7.02 5.74 8.99
N VAL A 50 6.14 6.16 8.08
CA VAL A 50 4.73 6.43 8.38
C VAL A 50 3.92 5.18 8.01
N SER A 51 3.21 4.60 8.98
CA SER A 51 2.40 3.42 8.74
C SER A 51 1.23 3.77 7.78
N PRO A 52 1.17 3.19 6.58
CA PRO A 52 0.17 3.58 5.58
C PRO A 52 -1.27 3.28 6.03
N ARG A 53 -1.46 2.32 6.95
CA ARG A 53 -2.76 1.98 7.55
C ARG A 53 -3.40 3.15 8.32
N LYS A 54 -2.58 4.00 8.96
CA LYS A 54 -3.05 5.20 9.69
C LYS A 54 -3.49 6.33 8.76
N VAL A 55 -3.06 6.31 7.49
CA VAL A 55 -3.44 7.32 6.50
C VAL A 55 -4.66 6.87 5.70
N ILE A 56 -4.70 5.60 5.28
CA ILE A 56 -5.79 5.08 4.45
C ILE A 56 -7.09 4.93 5.23
N ALA A 57 -7.07 4.45 6.48
CA ALA A 57 -8.28 4.25 7.27
C ALA A 57 -9.14 5.53 7.44
N PRO A 58 -8.57 6.70 7.82
CA PRO A 58 -9.33 7.95 7.85
C PRO A 58 -9.70 8.48 6.47
N LEU A 59 -8.85 8.29 5.44
CA LEU A 59 -9.20 8.66 4.05
C LEU A 59 -10.42 7.91 3.53
N ILE A 60 -10.53 6.61 3.81
CA ILE A 60 -11.70 5.79 3.45
C ILE A 60 -12.96 6.31 4.16
N LYS A 61 -12.86 6.60 5.47
CA LYS A 61 -13.99 7.11 6.25
C LYS A 61 -14.46 8.47 5.74
N ALA A 62 -13.53 9.38 5.43
CA ALA A 62 -13.83 10.70 4.89
C ALA A 62 -14.50 10.61 3.51
N HIS A 63 -13.94 9.78 2.62
CA HIS A 63 -14.49 9.56 1.29
C HIS A 63 -15.91 8.97 1.34
N LYS A 64 -16.14 7.97 2.20
CA LYS A 64 -17.47 7.37 2.38
C LYS A 64 -18.48 8.29 3.08
N ALA A 65 -18.01 9.20 3.94
CA ALA A 65 -18.88 10.16 4.61
C ALA A 65 -19.27 11.36 3.72
N GLY A 66 -18.73 11.47 2.50
CA GLY A 66 -18.87 12.68 1.68
C GLY A 66 -18.22 13.92 2.30
N LEU A 67 -17.55 13.74 3.44
CA LEU A 67 -16.83 14.77 4.15
C LEU A 67 -15.46 14.90 3.47
N GLN A 68 -15.34 15.88 2.58
CA GLN A 68 -14.02 16.46 2.33
C GLN A 68 -13.45 16.82 3.70
N LEU A 69 -12.26 16.32 4.03
CA LEU A 69 -11.59 16.53 5.30
C LEU A 69 -11.37 18.02 5.55
N THR A 70 -12.42 18.75 5.93
CA THR A 70 -12.34 20.08 6.50
C THR A 70 -12.05 19.84 7.97
N THR A 71 -10.82 20.11 8.35
CA THR A 71 -10.42 20.19 9.75
C THR A 71 -11.15 21.39 10.36
N LYS A 72 -12.45 21.26 10.64
CA LYS A 72 -13.16 22.13 11.58
C LYS A 72 -13.05 21.48 12.94
N SER A 73 -11.90 21.72 13.58
CA SER A 73 -11.84 21.77 15.03
C SER A 73 -12.61 23.02 15.46
N THR A 74 -13.60 22.81 16.31
CA THR A 74 -14.18 23.80 17.20
C THR A 74 -13.10 24.60 17.91
#